data_AF-E3NM83-F1
#
_entry.id   AF-E3NM83-F1
#
_cell.length_a   1.000
_cell.length_b   1.000
_cell.length_c   1.000
_cell.angle_alpha   90.00
_cell.angle_beta   90.00
_cell.angle_gamma   90.00
#
_symmetry.space_group_name_H-M   'P 1'
#
loop_
_entity.id
_entity.type
_entity.pdbx_description
1 polymer ?
#
loop_
_entity_poly.entity_id
_entity_poly.type
_entity_poly.pdbx_seq_one_letter_code
_entity_poly.pdbx_strand_id
1 'polypeptide(L)'
;MDGIDIILGSSTLTSSDMNVFLKHWLSGGCPRLKLFLGRIDTVDVSQLLDGLVHNAVLVMDRRDYTSPFGHMRTLPSGVDIRRADGVTATVCYQQTGKLVIAVWPESTYNYN
;
A
#
# COMPACT_ATOMS: atom_id res chain seq x y z
N MET A 1 -3.90 11.05 -16.47
CA MET A 1 -3.58 10.11 -15.38
C MET A 1 -2.25 10.55 -14.79
N ASP A 2 -2.25 11.05 -13.55
CA ASP A 2 -1.07 11.65 -12.89
C ASP A 2 -0.58 10.86 -11.67
N GLY A 3 -1.08 9.64 -11.49
CA GLY A 3 -0.68 8.73 -10.41
C GLY A 3 0.81 8.34 -10.46
N ILE A 4 1.33 7.77 -9.37
CA ILE A 4 2.71 7.26 -9.30
C ILE A 4 2.70 5.84 -8.76
N ASP A 5 3.42 4.96 -9.46
CA ASP A 5 3.80 3.64 -8.98
C ASP A 5 5.28 3.67 -8.55
N ILE A 6 5.54 3.23 -7.33
CA ILE A 6 6.89 3.05 -6.79
C ILE A 6 7.17 1.56 -6.78
N ILE A 7 8.07 1.12 -7.65
CA ILE A 7 8.44 -0.30 -7.79
C ILE A 7 9.92 -0.45 -7.45
N LEU A 8 10.19 -1.12 -6.34
CA LEU A 8 11.51 -1.47 -5.85
C LEU A 8 11.73 -2.98 -6.04
N GLY A 9 12.98 -3.36 -6.32
CA GLY A 9 13.41 -4.75 -6.28
C GLY A 9 13.57 -5.24 -4.83
N SER A 10 14.66 -5.98 -4.57
CA SER A 10 15.11 -6.20 -3.19
C SER A 10 15.58 -4.88 -2.59
N SER A 11 15.16 -4.62 -1.36
CA SER A 11 15.47 -3.39 -0.65
C SER A 11 15.87 -3.69 0.79
N THR A 12 16.71 -2.82 1.37
CA THR A 12 17.07 -2.84 2.79
C THR A 12 16.05 -2.11 3.66
N LEU A 13 14.91 -1.69 3.09
CA LEU A 13 13.82 -1.05 3.83
C LEU A 13 13.28 -2.00 4.91
N THR A 14 13.10 -1.44 6.09
CA THR A 14 12.59 -2.14 7.27
C THR A 14 11.10 -1.87 7.48
N SER A 15 10.48 -2.60 8.41
CA SER A 15 9.09 -2.34 8.82
C SER A 15 8.93 -0.93 9.40
N SER A 16 9.94 -0.42 10.10
CA SER A 16 9.99 0.95 10.62
C SER A 16 10.06 2.00 9.51
N ASP A 17 10.86 1.78 8.47
CA ASP A 17 10.92 2.70 7.32
C ASP A 17 9.56 2.76 6.60
N MET A 18 8.92 1.61 6.46
CA MET A 18 7.58 1.52 5.86
C MET A 18 6.51 2.15 6.76
N ASN A 19 6.62 2.07 8.08
CA ASN A 19 5.76 2.79 9.01
C ASN A 19 5.90 4.30 8.85
N VAL A 20 7.13 4.82 8.75
CA VAL A 20 7.40 6.24 8.49
C VAL A 20 6.77 6.67 7.16
N PHE A 21 6.92 5.86 6.10
CA PHE A 21 6.29 6.11 4.82
C PHE A 21 4.76 6.17 4.92
N LEU A 22 4.12 5.23 5.61
CA LEU A 22 2.67 5.21 5.81
C LEU A 22 2.18 6.43 6.60
N LYS A 23 2.89 6.82 7.66
CA LYS A 23 2.60 8.05 8.43
C LYS A 23 2.73 9.31 7.57
N HIS A 24 3.76 9.37 6.72
CA HIS A 24 3.95 10.47 5.79
C HIS A 24 2.80 10.54 4.77
N TRP A 25 2.40 9.41 4.19
CA TRP A 25 1.29 9.33 3.25
C TRP A 25 -0.06 9.72 3.88
N LEU A 26 -0.31 9.27 5.12
CA LEU A 26 -1.48 9.65 5.92
C LEU A 26 -1.54 11.15 6.20
N SER A 27 -0.38 11.79 6.38
CA SER A 27 -0.27 13.25 6.59
C SER A 27 -0.41 14.06 5.29
N GLY A 28 -0.78 13.43 4.17
CA GLY A 28 -0.94 14.07 2.86
C GLY A 28 0.30 14.04 1.97
N GLY A 29 1.38 13.40 2.42
CA GLY A 29 2.55 13.09 1.60
C GLY A 29 2.21 12.14 0.45
N CYS A 30 2.98 12.22 -0.63
CA CYS A 30 2.79 11.40 -1.83
C CYS A 30 1.30 11.28 -2.27
N PRO A 31 0.57 12.40 -2.47
CA PRO A 31 -0.89 12.37 -2.65
C PRO A 31 -1.33 11.62 -3.91
N ARG A 32 -0.42 11.47 -4.89
CA ARG A 32 -0.64 10.76 -6.16
C ARG A 32 -0.23 9.29 -6.13
N LEU A 33 0.21 8.76 -4.98
CA LEU A 33 0.60 7.35 -4.87
C LEU A 33 -0.57 6.44 -5.27
N LYS A 34 -0.28 5.45 -6.11
CA LYS A 34 -1.24 4.45 -6.56
C LYS A 34 -0.78 3.05 -6.22
N LEU A 35 0.50 2.77 -6.39
CA LEU A 35 1.09 1.50 -6.02
C LEU A 35 2.45 1.73 -5.37
N PHE A 36 2.70 1.04 -4.28
CA PHE A 36 4.05 0.71 -3.84
C PHE A 36 4.23 -0.81 -3.93
N LEU A 37 5.33 -1.25 -4.51
CA LEU A 37 5.77 -2.63 -4.48
C LEU A 37 7.24 -2.64 -4.11
N GLY A 38 7.61 -3.40 -3.08
CA GLY A 38 9.00 -3.68 -2.76
C GLY A 38 9.15 -5.07 -2.16
N ARG A 39 10.37 -5.64 -2.24
CA ARG A 39 10.72 -6.82 -1.47
C ARG A 39 11.55 -6.41 -0.26
N ILE A 40 11.04 -6.71 0.92
CA ILE A 40 11.68 -6.42 2.21
C ILE A 40 11.89 -7.75 2.95
N ASP A 41 13.03 -7.87 3.63
CA ASP A 41 13.51 -9.15 4.14
C ASP A 41 12.55 -9.76 5.18
N THR A 42 12.04 -8.94 6.11
CA THR A 42 11.10 -9.40 7.13
C THR A 42 10.10 -8.29 7.46
N VAL A 43 8.83 -8.65 7.54
CA VAL A 43 7.77 -7.75 8.00
C VAL A 43 7.38 -8.08 9.42
N ASP A 44 7.65 -7.13 10.30
CA ASP A 44 7.04 -7.06 11.61
C ASP A 44 5.80 -6.16 11.49
N VAL A 45 4.62 -6.78 11.51
CA VAL A 45 3.34 -6.09 11.38
C VAL A 45 3.11 -5.12 12.54
N SER A 46 3.66 -5.42 13.73
CA SER A 46 3.53 -4.55 14.90
C SER A 46 4.29 -3.25 14.71
N GLN A 47 5.53 -3.32 14.20
CA GLN A 47 6.33 -2.14 13.84
C GLN A 47 5.71 -1.38 12.66
N LEU A 48 5.26 -2.11 11.64
CA LEU A 48 4.67 -1.52 10.44
C LEU A 48 3.43 -0.68 10.76
N LEU A 49 2.60 -1.11 11.72
CA LEU A 49 1.35 -0.47 12.11
C LEU A 49 1.43 0.33 13.42
N ASP A 50 2.62 0.52 13.96
CA ASP A 50 2.81 1.26 15.20
C ASP A 50 2.28 2.70 15.08
N GLY A 51 1.38 3.06 16.00
CA GLY A 51 0.66 4.34 15.98
C GLY A 51 -0.39 4.50 14.87
N LEU A 52 -0.69 3.44 14.10
CA LEU A 52 -1.66 3.46 12.98
C LEU A 52 -2.92 2.63 13.23
N VAL A 53 -3.02 1.95 14.38
CA VAL A 53 -4.11 1.00 14.70
C VAL A 53 -5.51 1.63 14.58
N HIS A 54 -5.67 2.90 14.98
CA HIS A 54 -6.96 3.59 14.87
C HIS A 54 -7.42 3.86 13.43
N ASN A 55 -6.48 3.83 12.48
CA ASN A 55 -6.75 4.04 11.06
C ASN A 55 -6.81 2.72 10.28
N ALA A 56 -6.55 1.60 10.95
CA ALA A 56 -6.33 0.29 10.37
C ALA A 56 -7.54 -0.63 10.52
N VAL A 57 -7.94 -1.28 9.43
CA VAL A 57 -8.98 -2.30 9.40
C VAL A 57 -8.43 -3.54 8.71
N LEU A 58 -8.52 -4.70 9.36
CA LEU A 58 -8.09 -5.96 8.76
C LEU A 58 -9.04 -6.34 7.62
N VAL A 59 -8.47 -6.74 6.49
CA VAL A 59 -9.22 -7.25 5.33
C VAL A 59 -8.70 -8.63 4.96
N MET A 60 -9.60 -9.60 5.01
CA MET A 60 -9.30 -11.00 4.70
C MET A 60 -9.73 -11.41 3.29
N ASP A 61 -10.53 -10.57 2.63
CA ASP A 61 -11.00 -10.85 1.29
C ASP A 61 -9.92 -10.54 0.26
N ARG A 62 -9.77 -11.46 -0.70
CA ARG A 62 -8.89 -11.28 -1.84
C ARG A 62 -9.39 -10.10 -2.68
N ARG A 63 -8.47 -9.19 -3.00
CA ARG A 63 -8.69 -8.08 -3.93
C ARG A 63 -7.65 -8.11 -5.03
N ASP A 64 -8.09 -7.91 -6.26
CA ASP A 64 -7.21 -7.68 -7.40
C ASP A 64 -7.17 -6.17 -7.65
N TYR A 65 -5.96 -5.63 -7.82
CA TYR A 65 -5.69 -4.22 -8.02
C TYR A 65 -4.96 -4.01 -9.35
N THR A 66 -5.43 -3.09 -10.18
CA THR A 66 -4.73 -2.66 -11.40
C THR A 66 -4.34 -1.20 -11.29
N SER A 67 -3.04 -0.93 -11.29
CA SER A 67 -2.57 0.45 -11.24
C SER A 67 -2.87 1.21 -12.54
N PRO A 68 -2.88 2.55 -12.50
CA PRO A 68 -2.93 3.41 -13.68
C PRO A 68 -1.92 3.11 -14.79
N PHE A 69 -0.83 2.41 -14.47
CA PHE A 69 0.23 2.05 -15.42
C PHE A 69 0.13 0.58 -15.88
N GLY A 70 -0.98 -0.10 -15.55
CA GLY A 70 -1.23 -1.49 -15.94
C GLY A 70 -0.56 -2.52 -15.03
N HIS A 71 0.01 -2.12 -13.89
CA HIS A 71 0.60 -3.08 -12.95
C HIS A 71 -0.48 -3.75 -12.11
N MET A 72 -0.71 -5.04 -12.38
CA MET A 72 -1.71 -5.85 -11.67
C MET A 72 -1.12 -6.51 -10.42
N ARG A 73 -1.84 -6.45 -9.29
CA ARG A 73 -1.47 -7.11 -8.04
C ARG A 73 -2.67 -7.81 -7.43
N THR A 74 -2.48 -9.05 -7.02
CA THR A 74 -3.43 -9.76 -6.17
C THR A 74 -3.02 -9.58 -4.71
N LEU A 75 -3.92 -9.04 -3.90
CA LEU A 75 -3.81 -8.86 -2.46
C LEU A 75 -4.73 -9.91 -1.81
N PRO A 76 -4.21 -11.06 -1.37
CA PRO A 76 -5.03 -12.13 -0.79
C PRO A 76 -5.65 -11.74 0.57
N SER A 77 -4.99 -10.83 1.29
CA SER A 77 -5.42 -10.21 2.54
C SER A 77 -4.55 -8.99 2.79
N GLY A 78 -4.89 -8.17 3.78
CA GLY A 78 -4.08 -7.04 4.18
C GLY A 78 -4.74 -6.18 5.24
N VAL A 79 -4.22 -4.98 5.41
CA VAL A 79 -4.75 -3.99 6.34
C VAL A 79 -5.07 -2.73 5.56
N ASP A 80 -6.32 -2.32 5.63
CA ASP A 80 -6.76 -1.05 5.07
C ASP A 80 -6.44 0.08 6.03
N ILE A 81 -5.69 1.05 5.54
CA ILE A 81 -5.33 2.26 6.26
C ILE A 81 -6.04 3.42 5.56
N ARG A 82 -6.92 4.10 6.29
CA ARG A 82 -7.71 5.20 5.73
C ARG A 82 -7.12 6.56 6.11
N ARG A 83 -6.94 7.40 5.10
CA ARG A 83 -6.52 8.79 5.23
C ARG A 83 -7.72 9.69 5.48
N ALA A 84 -7.47 10.89 6.03
CA ALA A 84 -8.50 11.85 6.41
C ALA A 84 -9.38 12.33 5.23
N ASP A 85 -8.86 12.29 4.01
CA ASP A 85 -9.58 12.63 2.77
C ASP A 85 -10.46 11.47 2.25
N GLY A 86 -10.53 10.35 2.98
CA GLY A 86 -11.32 9.17 2.62
C GLY A 86 -10.58 8.19 1.71
N VAL A 87 -9.41 8.53 1.20
CA VAL A 87 -8.58 7.64 0.38
C VAL A 87 -8.08 6.48 1.27
N THR A 88 -8.16 5.26 0.74
CA THR A 88 -7.78 4.05 1.48
C THR A 88 -6.59 3.40 0.81
N ALA A 89 -5.59 3.00 1.59
CA ALA A 89 -4.49 2.18 1.13
C ALA A 89 -4.58 0.79 1.77
N THR A 90 -4.55 -0.26 0.97
CA THR A 90 -4.38 -1.62 1.47
C THR A 90 -2.90 -1.96 1.54
N VAL A 91 -2.42 -2.28 2.73
CA VAL A 91 -1.08 -2.79 2.98
C VAL A 91 -1.15 -4.31 3.05
N CYS A 92 -0.51 -4.98 2.10
CA CYS A 92 -0.49 -6.43 1.99
C CYS A 92 0.96 -6.93 2.03
N TYR A 93 1.26 -7.80 2.99
CA TYR A 93 2.50 -8.55 3.02
C TYR A 93 2.25 -9.96 2.50
N GLN A 94 3.12 -10.41 1.59
CA GLN A 94 3.06 -11.74 1.00
C GLN A 94 4.20 -12.59 1.54
N GLN A 95 3.97 -13.90 1.68
CA GLN A 95 4.98 -14.88 2.12
C GLN A 95 6.27 -14.89 1.27
N THR A 96 6.24 -14.32 0.07
CA THR A 96 7.41 -14.16 -0.81
C THR A 96 8.36 -13.02 -0.38
N GLY A 97 8.05 -12.30 0.70
CA GLY A 97 8.77 -11.11 1.16
C GLY A 97 8.34 -9.82 0.48
N LYS A 98 7.26 -9.87 -0.33
CA LYS A 98 6.74 -8.68 -1.04
C LYS A 98 5.83 -7.89 -0.12
N LEU A 99 6.09 -6.61 0.00
CA LEU A 99 5.16 -5.62 0.55
C LEU A 99 4.50 -4.87 -0.61
N VAL A 100 3.17 -4.87 -0.60
CA VAL A 100 2.33 -4.18 -1.57
C VAL A 100 1.49 -3.15 -0.84
N ILE A 101 1.49 -1.91 -1.32
CA ILE A 101 0.55 -0.87 -0.87
C ILE A 101 -0.25 -0.43 -2.09
N ALA A 102 -1.53 -0.75 -2.12
CA ALA A 102 -2.46 -0.39 -3.20
C ALA A 102 -3.42 0.70 -2.73
N VAL A 103 -3.55 1.80 -3.48
CA VAL A 103 -4.37 2.95 -3.08
C VAL A 103 -5.67 3.03 -3.88
N TRP A 104 -6.79 3.08 -3.16
CA TRP A 104 -8.16 3.06 -3.68
C TRP A 104 -8.86 4.44 -3.60
N PRO A 105 -9.84 4.73 -4.46
CA PRO A 105 -10.30 3.89 -5.56
C PRO A 105 -9.25 3.81 -6.67
N GLU A 106 -9.28 2.70 -7.41
CA GLU A 106 -8.63 2.65 -8.71
C GLU A 106 -9.11 3.86 -9.51
N SER A 107 -8.19 4.56 -10.18
CA SER A 107 -8.61 5.59 -11.11
C SER A 107 -9.45 4.87 -12.17
N THR A 108 -10.76 5.11 -12.22
CA THR A 108 -11.66 4.43 -13.15
C THR A 108 -11.19 4.69 -14.58
N TYR A 109 -10.69 3.65 -15.23
CA TYR A 109 -10.43 3.67 -16.67
C TYR A 109 -11.78 3.67 -17.37
N ASN A 110 -12.27 4.86 -17.73
CA ASN A 110 -13.25 4.96 -18.80
C ASN A 110 -12.45 4.88 -20.11
N TYR A 111 -12.40 3.70 -20.71
CA TYR A 111 -12.08 3.60 -22.14
C TYR A 111 -13.22 4.30 -22.89
N ASN A 112 -12.95 5.51 -23.38
CA ASN A 112 -13.76 6.14 -24.43
C ASN A 112 -13.20 5.75 -25.78
#